data_AF-A0A7Y2A695-F1
#
_entry.id   AF-A0A7Y2A695-F1
#
_cell.length_a   1.000
_cell.length_b   1.000
_cell.length_c   1.000
_cell.angle_alpha   90.00
_cell.angle_beta   90.00
_cell.angle_gamma   90.00
#
_symmetry.space_group_name_H-M   'P 1'
#
loop_
_entity.id
_entity.type
_entity.pdbx_description
1 polymer ?
#
loop_
_entity_poly.entity_id
_entity_poly.type
_entity_poly.pdbx_seq_one_letter_code
_entity_poly.pdbx_strand_id
1 'polypeptide(L)'
;MQGIVERLKVPFAFWAVFVVIRLAAGDWGDVRLGPDDLTRLAQIDALLDGQGWWDLTLHRLGVDGVAMHWTRHIDALFLLFGGGIDALRPITLVVVPLLLALGLFVAVGLIAESVGGKEAVLASLLLLLASVLTAVQFSPGRIDHHGLQIVLVLVAIVGLVRLADRKWALVGGLALGVSLSIGLEQALVAAGIMLGVAMVVLGPGVPKASTDRFALGLVGGALAGSLAFAPPSRLVQIACDVFSFQHVLVIVGAAIGLLLVSRTARPALG
;
A
#
# COMPACT_ATOMS: atom_id res chain seq x y z
N MET A 1 -14.52 16.86 14.17
CA MET A 1 -14.56 16.74 12.69
C MET A 1 -13.97 17.94 11.96
N GLN A 2 -14.18 19.19 12.41
CA GLN A 2 -13.61 20.38 11.73
C GLN A 2 -12.08 20.33 11.57
N GLY A 3 -11.34 19.85 12.58
CA GLY A 3 -9.87 19.77 12.50
C GLY A 3 -9.30 18.77 11.48
N ILE A 4 -10.00 17.67 11.17
CA ILE A 4 -9.50 16.72 10.15
C ILE A 4 -9.76 17.23 8.74
N VAL A 5 -10.91 17.88 8.52
CA VAL A 5 -11.24 18.49 7.24
C VAL A 5 -10.20 19.54 6.88
N GLU A 6 -9.87 20.45 7.81
CA GLU A 6 -8.85 21.48 7.58
C GLU A 6 -7.48 20.88 7.22
N ARG A 7 -7.06 19.81 7.89
CA ARG A 7 -5.78 19.13 7.61
C ARG A 7 -5.73 18.49 6.22
N LEU A 8 -6.87 18.07 5.69
CA LEU A 8 -6.95 17.39 4.40
C LEU A 8 -7.16 18.34 3.22
N LYS A 9 -7.53 19.61 3.46
CA LYS A 9 -7.76 20.60 2.38
C LYS A 9 -6.54 20.79 1.49
N VAL A 10 -5.36 20.97 2.09
CA VAL A 10 -4.12 21.25 1.33
C VAL A 10 -3.70 20.02 0.51
N PRO A 11 -3.57 18.81 1.08
CA PRO A 11 -3.34 17.60 0.28
C PRO A 11 -4.35 17.39 -0.84
N PHE A 12 -5.64 17.62 -0.57
CA PHE A 12 -6.69 17.48 -1.56
C PHE A 12 -6.56 18.48 -2.71
N ALA A 13 -6.25 19.75 -2.41
CA ALA A 13 -6.05 20.77 -3.43
C ALA A 13 -4.86 20.42 -4.34
N PHE A 14 -3.74 19.96 -3.77
CA PHE A 14 -2.58 19.51 -4.55
C PHE A 14 -2.88 18.27 -5.38
N TRP A 15 -3.63 17.32 -4.83
CA TRP A 15 -4.12 16.17 -5.59
C TRP A 15 -5.02 16.60 -6.76
N ALA A 16 -5.93 17.56 -6.56
CA ALA A 16 -6.78 18.07 -7.63
C ALA A 16 -5.96 18.74 -8.75
N VAL A 17 -4.92 19.50 -8.39
CA VAL A 17 -3.97 20.05 -9.35
C VAL A 17 -3.23 18.94 -10.09
N PHE A 18 -2.74 17.91 -9.38
CA PHE A 18 -2.12 16.75 -10.00
C PHE A 18 -3.05 16.09 -11.02
N VAL A 19 -4.31 15.83 -10.64
CA VAL A 19 -5.34 15.30 -11.54
C VAL A 19 -5.45 16.19 -12.78
N VAL A 20 -5.68 17.50 -12.64
CA VAL A 20 -5.80 18.41 -13.78
C VAL A 20 -4.57 18.35 -14.70
N ILE A 21 -3.36 18.33 -14.15
CA ILE A 21 -2.12 18.18 -14.93
C ILE A 21 -2.11 16.85 -15.69
N ARG A 22 -2.43 15.74 -15.02
CA ARG A 22 -2.44 14.41 -15.65
C ARG A 22 -3.52 14.31 -16.72
N LEU A 23 -4.67 14.94 -16.49
CA LEU A 23 -5.76 14.93 -17.46
C LEU A 23 -5.42 15.80 -18.69
N ALA A 24 -4.79 16.96 -18.48
CA ALA A 24 -4.42 17.88 -19.56
C ALA A 24 -3.22 17.38 -20.39
N ALA A 25 -2.30 16.63 -19.76
CA ALA A 25 -1.15 16.04 -20.43
C ALA A 25 -1.46 14.72 -21.15
N GLY A 26 -2.65 14.15 -20.95
CA GLY A 26 -3.02 12.85 -21.49
C GLY A 26 -3.31 12.90 -22.99
N ASP A 27 -2.73 11.96 -23.73
CA ASP A 27 -3.27 11.52 -25.03
C ASP A 27 -4.27 10.40 -24.75
N TRP A 28 -5.56 10.73 -24.84
CA TRP A 28 -6.67 9.91 -24.38
C TRP A 28 -7.07 8.79 -25.34
N GLY A 29 -6.48 8.76 -26.54
CA GLY A 29 -6.73 7.72 -27.54
C GLY A 29 -6.07 6.39 -27.20
N ASP A 30 -4.92 6.43 -26.52
CA ASP A 30 -4.14 5.27 -26.09
C ASP A 30 -3.64 5.53 -24.67
N VAL A 31 -4.44 5.16 -23.66
CA VAL A 31 -3.92 5.01 -22.30
C VAL A 31 -2.69 4.09 -22.40
N ARG A 32 -1.48 4.64 -22.26
CA ARG A 32 -0.23 3.91 -22.53
C ARG A 32 0.00 2.89 -21.42
N LEU A 33 -0.56 1.70 -21.60
CA LEU A 33 -0.36 0.56 -20.73
C LEU A 33 1.06 0.03 -20.90
N GLY A 34 1.78 -0.09 -19.79
CA GLY A 34 3.06 -0.78 -19.78
C GLY A 34 2.86 -2.29 -19.82
N PRO A 35 3.95 -3.08 -19.96
CA PRO A 35 3.90 -4.53 -19.94
C PRO A 35 3.19 -5.09 -18.69
N ASP A 36 3.45 -4.51 -17.51
CA ASP A 36 2.83 -4.96 -16.26
C ASP A 36 1.33 -4.67 -16.21
N ASP A 37 0.89 -3.53 -16.76
CA ASP A 37 -0.51 -3.15 -16.82
C ASP A 37 -1.29 -4.05 -17.79
N LEU A 38 -0.69 -4.36 -18.95
CA LEU A 38 -1.26 -5.31 -19.92
C LEU A 38 -1.35 -6.72 -19.33
N THR A 39 -0.31 -7.15 -18.62
CA THR A 39 -0.29 -8.45 -17.94
C THR A 39 -1.35 -8.49 -16.83
N ARG A 40 -1.55 -7.39 -16.12
CA ARG A 40 -2.63 -7.25 -15.13
C ARG A 40 -4.01 -7.34 -15.77
N LEU A 41 -4.24 -6.66 -16.90
CA LEU A 41 -5.50 -6.77 -17.63
C LEU A 41 -5.76 -8.20 -18.08
N ALA A 42 -4.75 -8.89 -18.61
CA ALA A 42 -4.90 -10.30 -19.00
C ALA A 42 -5.32 -11.19 -17.81
N GLN A 43 -4.81 -10.92 -16.60
CA GLN A 43 -5.19 -11.63 -15.37
C GLN A 43 -6.63 -11.33 -14.92
N ILE A 44 -7.08 -10.08 -15.11
CA ILE A 44 -8.46 -9.66 -14.83
C ILE A 44 -9.42 -10.26 -15.85
N ASP A 45 -9.07 -10.23 -17.14
CA ASP A 45 -9.87 -10.79 -18.21
C ASP A 45 -10.02 -12.30 -18.06
N ALA A 46 -8.95 -13.02 -17.71
CA ALA A 46 -9.04 -14.44 -17.41
C ALA A 46 -10.01 -14.74 -16.25
N LEU A 47 -9.99 -13.92 -15.19
CA LEU A 47 -10.95 -14.03 -14.08
C LEU A 47 -12.40 -13.79 -14.54
N LEU A 48 -12.63 -12.78 -15.38
CA LEU A 48 -13.95 -12.48 -15.95
C LEU A 48 -14.43 -13.57 -16.93
N ASP A 49 -13.50 -14.23 -17.62
CA ASP A 49 -13.72 -15.40 -18.49
C ASP A 49 -13.98 -16.71 -17.70
N GLY A 50 -13.98 -16.66 -16.37
CA GLY A 50 -14.32 -17.79 -15.50
C GLY A 50 -13.15 -18.49 -14.82
N GLN A 51 -11.91 -17.97 -14.95
CA GLN A 51 -10.78 -18.47 -14.16
C GLN A 51 -11.05 -18.31 -12.66
N GLY A 52 -10.62 -19.27 -11.85
CA GLY A 52 -10.83 -19.21 -10.40
C GLY A 52 -10.13 -18.03 -9.74
N TRP A 53 -10.73 -17.47 -8.68
CA TRP A 53 -10.16 -16.36 -7.91
C TRP A 53 -8.75 -16.66 -7.36
N TRP A 54 -8.50 -17.90 -6.95
CA TRP A 54 -7.19 -18.33 -6.43
C TRP A 54 -6.22 -18.79 -7.50
N ASP A 55 -6.65 -18.91 -8.75
CA ASP A 55 -5.78 -19.23 -9.86
C ASP A 55 -5.13 -17.94 -10.37
N LEU A 56 -3.82 -17.83 -10.16
CA LEU A 56 -2.99 -16.70 -10.59
C LEU A 56 -2.08 -17.07 -11.76
N THR A 57 -2.33 -18.21 -12.40
CA THR A 57 -1.59 -18.62 -13.59
C THR A 57 -2.19 -17.93 -14.82
N LEU A 58 -1.33 -17.32 -15.63
CA LEU A 58 -1.69 -16.85 -16.95
C LEU A 58 -1.51 -17.99 -17.95
N HIS A 59 -2.58 -18.78 -18.13
CA HIS A 59 -2.57 -19.99 -18.98
C HIS A 59 -2.33 -19.70 -20.47
N ARG A 60 -2.58 -18.46 -20.92
CA ARG A 60 -2.34 -18.04 -22.31
C ARG A 60 -0.88 -17.62 -22.56
N LEU A 61 -0.04 -17.64 -21.53
CA LEU A 61 1.37 -17.26 -21.60
C LEU A 61 2.26 -18.49 -21.35
N GLY A 62 3.05 -18.90 -22.34
CA GLY A 62 3.89 -20.11 -22.24
C GLY A 62 3.11 -21.42 -22.48
N VAL A 63 3.84 -22.54 -22.55
CA VAL A 63 3.26 -23.87 -22.85
C VAL A 63 2.43 -24.41 -21.69
N ASP A 64 2.92 -24.22 -20.45
CA ASP A 64 2.27 -24.69 -19.22
C ASP A 64 1.55 -23.57 -18.45
N GLY A 65 1.44 -22.38 -19.05
CA GLY A 65 1.07 -21.15 -18.34
C GLY A 65 2.22 -20.55 -17.53
N VAL A 66 2.07 -19.30 -17.10
CA VAL A 66 3.01 -18.61 -16.20
C VAL A 66 2.31 -18.27 -14.89
N ALA A 67 2.80 -18.85 -13.78
CA ALA A 67 2.31 -18.51 -12.45
C ALA A 67 2.75 -17.09 -12.06
N MET A 68 1.80 -16.19 -11.86
CA MET A 68 2.11 -14.81 -11.46
C MET A 68 2.35 -14.71 -9.95
N HIS A 69 3.44 -14.04 -9.59
CA HIS A 69 3.73 -13.76 -8.17
C HIS A 69 2.75 -12.74 -7.57
N TRP A 70 2.18 -11.87 -8.41
CA TRP A 70 1.25 -10.83 -8.00
C TRP A 70 -0.07 -11.36 -7.43
N THR A 71 -0.54 -10.71 -6.37
CA THR A 71 -1.85 -10.99 -5.76
C THR A 71 -2.96 -10.15 -6.38
N ARG A 72 -4.23 -10.53 -6.12
CA ARG A 72 -5.44 -9.87 -6.67
C ARG A 72 -5.88 -8.60 -5.95
N HIS A 73 -5.05 -7.99 -5.11
CA HIS A 73 -5.44 -6.78 -4.36
C HIS A 73 -5.89 -5.66 -5.31
N ILE A 74 -5.10 -5.37 -6.34
CA ILE A 74 -5.42 -4.33 -7.31
C ILE A 74 -6.53 -4.77 -8.27
N ASP A 75 -6.66 -6.07 -8.61
CA ASP A 75 -7.80 -6.61 -9.38
C ASP A 75 -9.12 -6.32 -8.65
N ALA A 76 -9.17 -6.61 -7.36
CA ALA A 76 -10.36 -6.39 -6.55
C ALA A 76 -10.76 -4.92 -6.50
N LEU A 77 -9.76 -4.02 -6.35
CA LEU A 77 -9.98 -2.59 -6.40
C LEU A 77 -10.48 -2.16 -7.79
N PHE A 78 -9.87 -2.66 -8.86
CA PHE A 78 -10.25 -2.35 -10.23
C PHE A 78 -11.69 -2.80 -10.53
N LEU A 79 -12.07 -4.01 -10.13
CA LEU A 79 -13.42 -4.54 -10.27
C LEU A 79 -14.45 -3.76 -9.43
N LEU A 80 -14.09 -3.35 -8.21
CA LEU A 80 -14.95 -2.52 -7.35
C LEU A 80 -15.32 -1.19 -8.02
N PHE A 81 -14.41 -0.61 -8.81
CA PHE A 81 -14.64 0.61 -9.57
C PHE A 81 -15.20 0.36 -10.99
N GLY A 82 -15.77 -0.81 -11.25
CA GLY A 82 -16.47 -1.12 -12.49
C GLY A 82 -15.57 -1.65 -13.62
N GLY A 83 -14.32 -2.01 -13.34
CA GLY A 83 -13.37 -2.48 -14.35
C GLY A 83 -13.78 -3.76 -15.10
N GLY A 84 -14.72 -4.52 -14.54
CA GLY A 84 -15.32 -5.70 -15.20
C GLY A 84 -16.52 -5.39 -16.09
N ILE A 85 -16.91 -4.12 -16.21
CA ILE A 85 -18.01 -3.66 -17.06
C ILE A 85 -17.39 -2.93 -18.26
N ASP A 86 -17.59 -3.44 -19.47
CA ASP A 86 -16.93 -2.93 -20.69
C ASP A 86 -17.10 -1.42 -20.88
N ALA A 87 -18.30 -0.90 -20.63
CA ALA A 87 -18.60 0.52 -20.74
C ALA A 87 -17.89 1.41 -19.71
N LEU A 88 -17.50 0.85 -18.55
CA LEU A 88 -16.84 1.59 -17.46
C LEU A 88 -15.33 1.40 -17.44
N ARG A 89 -14.82 0.30 -18.02
CA ARG A 89 -13.39 -0.05 -17.98
C ARG A 89 -12.45 1.09 -18.40
N PRO A 90 -12.70 1.86 -19.49
CA PRO A 90 -11.84 3.00 -19.83
C PRO A 90 -11.80 4.07 -18.74
N ILE A 91 -12.93 4.33 -18.09
CA ILE A 91 -13.03 5.28 -16.97
C ILE A 91 -12.28 4.72 -15.76
N THR A 92 -12.43 3.43 -15.46
CA THR A 92 -11.75 2.76 -14.34
C THR A 92 -10.22 2.82 -14.48
N LEU A 93 -9.69 2.63 -15.70
CA LEU A 93 -8.26 2.77 -16.00
C LEU A 93 -7.71 4.17 -15.68
N VAL A 94 -8.54 5.20 -15.73
CA VAL A 94 -8.15 6.58 -15.41
C VAL A 94 -8.36 6.86 -13.93
N VAL A 95 -9.51 6.48 -13.39
CA VAL A 95 -9.95 6.86 -12.04
C VAL A 95 -9.16 6.13 -10.96
N VAL A 96 -8.90 4.83 -11.09
CA VAL A 96 -8.27 4.04 -10.02
C VAL A 96 -6.86 4.56 -9.68
N PRO A 97 -5.95 4.79 -10.64
CA PRO A 97 -4.61 5.32 -10.33
C PRO A 97 -4.67 6.72 -9.71
N LEU A 98 -5.58 7.58 -10.19
CA LEU A 98 -5.76 8.93 -9.66
C LEU A 98 -6.37 8.93 -8.24
N LEU A 99 -7.22 7.97 -7.91
CA LEU A 99 -7.72 7.78 -6.54
C LEU A 99 -6.62 7.27 -5.61
N LEU A 100 -5.74 6.39 -6.08
CA LEU A 100 -4.56 6.00 -5.31
C LEU A 100 -3.63 7.19 -5.07
N ALA A 101 -3.50 8.10 -6.05
CA ALA A 101 -2.75 9.34 -5.87
C ALA A 101 -3.33 10.19 -4.73
N LEU A 102 -4.65 10.23 -4.54
CA LEU A 102 -5.23 10.95 -3.40
C LEU A 102 -4.70 10.39 -2.07
N GLY A 103 -4.63 9.06 -1.94
CA GLY A 103 -4.04 8.38 -0.79
C GLY A 103 -2.58 8.78 -0.57
N LEU A 104 -1.79 8.86 -1.65
CA LEU A 104 -0.40 9.33 -1.64
C LEU A 104 -0.29 10.77 -1.11
N PHE A 105 -1.02 11.73 -1.69
CA PHE A 105 -0.96 13.15 -1.30
C PHE A 105 -1.39 13.34 0.16
N VAL A 106 -2.46 12.65 0.59
CA VAL A 106 -2.93 12.67 1.98
C VAL A 106 -1.88 12.10 2.93
N ALA A 107 -1.30 10.93 2.63
CA ALA A 107 -0.32 10.31 3.51
C ALA A 107 0.95 11.17 3.63
N VAL A 108 1.47 11.71 2.53
CA VAL A 108 2.63 12.62 2.55
C VAL A 108 2.33 13.87 3.37
N GLY A 109 1.16 14.49 3.18
CA GLY A 109 0.75 15.64 3.98
C GLY A 109 0.69 15.35 5.48
N LEU A 110 0.15 14.19 5.87
CA LEU A 110 0.09 13.77 7.27
C LEU A 110 1.48 13.49 7.86
N ILE A 111 2.39 12.90 7.09
CA ILE A 111 3.79 12.65 7.50
C ILE A 111 4.50 13.99 7.70
N ALA A 112 4.45 14.87 6.70
CA ALA A 112 5.11 16.17 6.74
C ALA A 112 4.61 17.03 7.91
N GLU A 113 3.29 17.05 8.14
CA GLU A 113 2.69 17.74 9.29
C GLU A 113 3.24 17.21 10.62
N SER A 114 3.41 15.89 10.73
CA SER A 114 3.84 15.24 11.97
C SER A 114 5.33 15.47 12.28
N VAL A 115 6.16 15.67 11.25
CA VAL A 115 7.62 15.80 11.37
C VAL A 115 8.07 17.26 11.40
N GLY A 116 7.46 18.13 10.58
CA GLY A 116 7.95 19.48 10.32
C GLY A 116 6.89 20.57 10.31
N GLY A 117 5.67 20.28 10.80
CA GLY A 117 4.61 21.28 10.88
C GLY A 117 4.01 21.68 9.52
N LYS A 118 3.35 22.84 9.47
CA LYS A 118 2.55 23.25 8.30
C LYS A 118 3.42 23.64 7.10
N GLU A 119 4.59 24.24 7.35
CA GLU A 119 5.54 24.66 6.33
C GLU A 119 6.08 23.45 5.57
N ALA A 120 6.38 22.35 6.28
CA ALA A 120 6.82 21.10 5.67
C ALA A 120 5.76 20.49 4.75
N VAL A 121 4.47 20.62 5.07
CA VAL A 121 3.38 20.11 4.22
C VAL A 121 3.45 20.73 2.82
N LEU A 122 3.53 22.05 2.73
CA LEU A 122 3.57 22.72 1.43
C LEU A 122 4.82 22.35 0.63
N ALA A 123 6.00 22.36 1.27
CA ALA A 123 7.25 21.99 0.63
C ALA A 123 7.23 20.54 0.11
N SER A 124 6.78 19.59 0.93
CA SER A 124 6.70 18.18 0.55
C SER A 124 5.70 17.94 -0.58
N LEU A 125 4.52 18.59 -0.55
CA LEU A 125 3.51 18.43 -1.60
C LEU A 125 3.92 19.09 -2.92
N LEU A 126 4.67 20.20 -2.90
CA LEU A 126 5.26 20.80 -4.10
C LEU A 126 6.30 19.88 -4.73
N LEU A 127 7.20 19.31 -3.94
CA LEU A 127 8.19 18.33 -4.42
C LEU A 127 7.52 17.06 -4.96
N LEU A 128 6.46 16.60 -4.29
CA LEU A 128 5.67 15.46 -4.73
C LEU A 128 4.99 15.73 -6.08
N LEU A 129 4.39 16.92 -6.25
CA LEU A 129 3.77 17.33 -7.51
C LEU A 129 4.77 17.38 -8.67
N ALA A 130 6.01 17.80 -8.40
CA ALA A 130 7.11 17.85 -9.37
C ALA A 130 7.79 16.48 -9.60
N SER A 131 7.44 15.44 -8.83
CA SER A 131 8.10 14.14 -8.89
C SER A 131 7.72 13.37 -10.15
N VAL A 132 8.72 13.06 -10.98
CA VAL A 132 8.58 12.19 -12.16
C VAL A 132 8.06 10.81 -11.75
N LEU A 133 8.54 10.26 -10.63
CA LEU A 133 8.09 8.94 -10.15
C LEU A 133 6.60 8.96 -9.77
N THR A 134 6.13 10.05 -9.16
CA THR A 134 4.69 10.20 -8.86
C THR A 134 3.88 10.32 -10.14
N ALA A 135 4.37 11.11 -11.10
CA ALA A 135 3.73 11.27 -12.40
C ALA A 135 3.64 9.96 -13.19
N VAL A 136 4.65 9.08 -13.09
CA VAL A 136 4.66 7.76 -13.73
C VAL A 136 3.76 6.79 -12.98
N GLN A 137 3.96 6.56 -11.68
CA GLN A 137 3.28 5.46 -10.98
C GLN A 137 1.78 5.67 -10.75
N PHE A 138 1.30 6.91 -10.90
CA PHE A 138 -0.12 7.25 -10.73
C PHE A 138 -0.72 7.86 -12.00
N SER A 139 -0.13 7.61 -13.17
CA SER A 139 -0.74 8.04 -14.43
C SER A 139 -1.97 7.20 -14.78
N PRO A 140 -2.93 7.77 -15.52
CA PRO A 140 -3.99 7.00 -16.16
C PRO A 140 -3.42 5.76 -16.87
N GLY A 141 -4.02 4.59 -16.65
CA GLY A 141 -3.58 3.31 -17.18
C GLY A 141 -2.66 2.48 -16.29
N ARG A 142 -2.03 3.09 -15.28
CA ARG A 142 -1.12 2.39 -14.38
C ARG A 142 -1.90 1.62 -13.31
N ILE A 143 -2.27 0.40 -13.66
CA ILE A 143 -3.08 -0.49 -12.84
C ILE A 143 -2.28 -1.66 -12.28
N ASP A 144 -0.95 -1.64 -12.42
CA ASP A 144 -0.07 -2.51 -11.67
C ASP A 144 -0.19 -2.26 -10.14
N HIS A 145 0.43 -3.14 -9.35
CA HIS A 145 0.26 -3.16 -7.89
C HIS A 145 1.15 -2.17 -7.12
N HIS A 146 2.14 -1.54 -7.76
CA HIS A 146 3.10 -0.66 -7.10
C HIS A 146 2.42 0.60 -6.54
N GLY A 147 1.46 1.19 -7.27
CA GLY A 147 0.73 2.36 -6.80
C GLY A 147 0.03 2.11 -5.45
N LEU A 148 -0.61 0.94 -5.31
CA LEU A 148 -1.25 0.53 -4.06
C LEU A 148 -0.22 0.26 -2.96
N GLN A 149 0.89 -0.43 -3.24
CA GLN A 149 1.97 -0.65 -2.28
C GLN A 149 2.56 0.66 -1.77
N ILE A 150 2.83 1.63 -2.64
CA ILE A 150 3.38 2.95 -2.27
C ILE A 150 2.45 3.63 -1.24
N VAL A 151 1.14 3.65 -1.51
CA VAL A 151 0.17 4.25 -0.59
C VAL A 151 0.16 3.51 0.75
N LEU A 152 0.12 2.18 0.74
CA LEU A 152 0.10 1.37 1.97
C LEU A 152 1.36 1.57 2.81
N VAL A 153 2.54 1.60 2.18
CA VAL A 153 3.82 1.89 2.85
C VAL A 153 3.80 3.29 3.47
N LEU A 154 3.30 4.30 2.76
CA LEU A 154 3.19 5.65 3.31
C LEU A 154 2.19 5.70 4.47
N VAL A 155 1.08 4.97 4.41
CA VAL A 155 0.14 4.83 5.54
C VAL A 155 0.81 4.13 6.72
N ALA A 156 1.69 3.15 6.49
CA ALA A 156 2.51 2.56 7.53
C ALA A 156 3.46 3.58 8.17
N ILE A 157 4.07 4.46 7.38
CA ILE A 157 4.90 5.57 7.88
C ILE A 157 4.05 6.58 8.68
N VAL A 158 2.82 6.90 8.25
CA VAL A 158 1.88 7.71 9.04
C VAL A 158 1.65 7.06 10.41
N GLY A 159 1.44 5.74 10.44
CA GLY A 159 1.29 4.98 11.69
C GLY A 159 2.54 5.00 12.57
N LEU A 160 3.74 4.98 11.97
CA LEU A 160 5.01 5.14 12.68
C LEU A 160 5.15 6.54 13.30
N VAL A 161 4.98 7.62 12.51
CA VAL A 161 5.15 8.99 13.04
C VAL A 161 4.04 9.38 14.02
N ARG A 162 2.90 8.68 14.02
CA ARG A 162 1.78 8.86 14.94
C ARG A 162 1.61 7.68 15.89
N LEU A 163 2.67 6.92 16.17
CA LEU A 163 2.62 5.66 16.91
C LEU A 163 2.01 5.78 18.31
N ALA A 164 2.11 6.94 18.96
CA ALA A 164 1.47 7.17 20.26
C ALA A 164 -0.07 7.02 20.20
N ASP A 165 -0.69 7.30 19.04
CA ASP A 165 -2.11 7.06 18.81
C ASP A 165 -2.35 5.59 18.44
N ARG A 166 -3.07 4.90 19.32
CA ARG A 166 -3.40 3.48 19.20
C ARG A 166 -4.15 3.12 17.90
N LYS A 167 -4.94 4.04 17.33
CA LYS A 167 -5.65 3.81 16.07
C LYS A 167 -4.66 3.88 14.91
N TRP A 168 -3.81 4.90 14.88
CA TRP A 168 -2.79 5.03 13.82
C TRP A 168 -1.74 3.93 13.89
N ALA A 169 -1.39 3.46 15.09
CA ALA A 169 -0.54 2.29 15.26
C ALA A 169 -1.15 1.03 14.61
N LEU A 170 -2.43 0.74 14.87
CA LEU A 170 -3.13 -0.39 14.23
C LEU A 170 -3.19 -0.23 12.70
N VAL A 171 -3.60 0.95 12.22
CA VAL A 171 -3.71 1.25 10.78
C VAL A 171 -2.36 1.12 10.10
N GLY A 172 -1.28 1.60 10.71
CA GLY A 172 0.06 1.51 10.16
C GLY A 172 0.56 0.07 10.07
N GLY A 173 0.34 -0.72 11.13
CA GLY A 173 0.64 -2.16 11.12
C GLY A 173 -0.14 -2.88 10.02
N LEU A 174 -1.46 -2.67 9.97
CA LEU A 174 -2.33 -3.28 8.94
C LEU A 174 -1.85 -2.93 7.52
N ALA A 175 -1.56 -1.65 7.26
CA ALA A 175 -1.11 -1.21 5.95
C ALA A 175 0.24 -1.85 5.57
N LEU A 176 1.18 -1.96 6.51
CA LEU A 176 2.46 -2.62 6.27
C LEU A 176 2.31 -4.10 5.97
N GLY A 177 1.46 -4.80 6.75
CA GLY A 177 1.16 -6.21 6.53
C GLY A 177 0.51 -6.47 5.18
N VAL A 178 -0.51 -5.69 4.83
CA VAL A 178 -1.19 -5.79 3.52
C VAL A 178 -0.18 -5.52 2.40
N SER A 179 0.66 -4.48 2.51
CA SER A 179 1.68 -4.18 1.50
C SER A 179 2.63 -5.35 1.25
N LEU A 180 3.10 -6.01 2.32
CA LEU A 180 3.99 -7.18 2.21
C LEU A 180 3.27 -8.40 1.61
N SER A 181 1.97 -8.54 1.85
CA SER A 181 1.18 -9.61 1.23
C SER A 181 0.94 -9.38 -0.27
N ILE A 182 1.06 -8.13 -0.76
CA ILE A 182 0.96 -7.83 -2.18
C ILE A 182 2.18 -8.35 -2.95
N GLY A 183 3.37 -8.08 -2.40
CA GLY A 183 4.66 -8.37 -3.00
C GLY A 183 5.80 -8.00 -2.03
N LEU A 184 6.96 -8.60 -2.26
CA LEU A 184 8.12 -8.51 -1.36
C LEU A 184 9.12 -7.43 -1.77
N GLU A 185 8.83 -6.67 -2.83
CA GLU A 185 9.66 -5.57 -3.31
C GLU A 185 9.85 -4.51 -2.21
N GLN A 186 8.86 -4.39 -1.33
CA GLN A 186 8.86 -3.44 -0.21
C GLN A 186 9.48 -4.02 1.08
N ALA A 187 10.07 -5.22 1.06
CA ALA A 187 10.59 -5.86 2.27
C ALA A 187 11.67 -5.02 2.98
N LEU A 188 12.56 -4.37 2.22
CA LEU A 188 13.60 -3.51 2.80
C LEU A 188 13.00 -2.24 3.42
N VAL A 189 12.01 -1.64 2.77
CA VAL A 189 11.29 -0.47 3.32
C VAL A 189 10.54 -0.85 4.58
N ALA A 190 9.90 -2.03 4.59
CA ALA A 190 9.22 -2.55 5.76
C ALA A 190 10.16 -2.80 6.94
N ALA A 191 11.34 -3.34 6.69
CA ALA A 191 12.38 -3.50 7.71
C ALA A 191 12.80 -2.13 8.31
N GLY A 192 12.95 -1.11 7.46
CA GLY A 192 13.22 0.27 7.90
C GLY A 192 12.11 0.85 8.78
N ILE A 193 10.85 0.64 8.40
CA ILE A 193 9.69 1.05 9.21
C ILE A 193 9.68 0.31 10.56
N MET A 194 9.90 -1.01 10.56
CA MET A 194 9.96 -1.81 11.78
C MET A 194 11.08 -1.36 12.72
N LEU A 195 12.26 -1.05 12.17
CA LEU A 195 13.36 -0.47 12.93
C LEU A 195 12.96 0.89 13.52
N GLY A 196 12.35 1.77 12.72
CA GLY A 196 11.83 3.05 13.18
C GLY A 196 10.84 2.88 14.34
N VAL A 197 9.88 1.95 14.22
CA VAL A 197 8.90 1.66 15.28
C VAL A 197 9.62 1.19 16.55
N ALA A 198 10.57 0.26 16.44
CA ALA A 198 11.35 -0.23 17.57
C ALA A 198 12.12 0.90 18.28
N MET A 199 12.74 1.80 17.50
CA MET A 199 13.47 2.96 18.04
C MET A 199 12.55 3.93 18.78
N VAL A 200 11.38 4.23 18.23
CA VAL A 200 10.40 5.14 18.86
C VAL A 200 9.83 4.52 20.14
N VAL A 201 9.62 3.20 20.17
CA VAL A 201 9.12 2.45 21.35
C VAL A 201 10.14 2.42 22.50
N LEU A 202 11.44 2.47 22.20
CA LEU A 202 12.48 2.61 23.23
C LEU A 202 12.52 4.02 23.85
N GLY A 203 11.96 5.02 23.17
CA GLY A 203 11.80 6.37 23.69
C GLY A 203 10.61 6.53 24.64
N PRO A 204 10.53 7.65 25.38
CA PRO A 204 9.38 7.93 26.23
C PRO A 204 8.13 8.28 25.41
N GLY A 205 6.95 8.01 25.97
CA GLY A 205 5.68 8.56 25.47
C GLY A 205 4.87 7.66 24.52
N VAL A 206 5.36 6.49 24.12
CA VAL A 206 4.54 5.51 23.38
C VAL A 206 3.85 4.54 24.33
N PRO A 207 2.50 4.47 24.32
CA PRO A 207 1.78 3.46 25.08
C PRO A 207 2.10 2.05 24.58
N LYS A 208 2.37 1.09 25.47
CA LYS A 208 2.56 -0.34 25.12
C LYS A 208 1.42 -0.90 24.25
N ALA A 209 0.19 -0.47 24.53
CA ALA A 209 -1.00 -0.84 23.77
C ALA A 209 -0.96 -0.38 22.29
N SER A 210 -0.21 0.69 21.98
CA SER A 210 0.01 1.11 20.59
C SER A 210 0.96 0.14 19.88
N THR A 211 2.06 -0.26 20.52
CA THR A 211 2.95 -1.30 19.99
C THR A 211 2.21 -2.61 19.77
N ASP A 212 1.40 -3.04 20.74
CA ASP A 212 0.58 -4.26 20.65
C ASP A 212 -0.33 -4.20 19.42
N ARG A 213 -0.94 -3.04 19.16
CA ARG A 213 -1.81 -2.83 17.99
C ARG A 213 -1.06 -2.76 16.67
N PHE A 214 0.13 -2.17 16.64
CA PHE A 214 0.97 -2.17 15.44
C PHE A 214 1.38 -3.60 15.08
N ALA A 215 1.86 -4.37 16.06
CA ALA A 215 2.24 -5.78 15.89
C ALA A 215 1.06 -6.64 15.43
N LEU A 216 -0.12 -6.48 16.06
CA LEU A 216 -1.34 -7.17 15.67
C LEU A 216 -1.79 -6.78 14.26
N GLY A 217 -1.73 -5.49 13.92
CA GLY A 217 -2.06 -4.99 12.60
C GLY A 217 -1.12 -5.58 11.53
N LEU A 218 0.18 -5.62 11.80
CA LEU A 218 1.17 -6.17 10.89
C LEU A 218 0.88 -7.64 10.54
N VAL A 219 0.73 -8.49 11.56
CA VAL A 219 0.46 -9.92 11.34
C VAL A 219 -0.93 -10.11 10.73
N GLY A 220 -1.94 -9.42 11.27
CA GLY A 220 -3.32 -9.53 10.80
C GLY A 220 -3.50 -9.05 9.35
N GLY A 221 -2.86 -7.95 8.97
CA GLY A 221 -2.89 -7.40 7.62
C GLY A 221 -2.21 -8.32 6.61
N ALA A 222 -1.06 -8.89 6.96
CA ALA A 222 -0.35 -9.83 6.10
C ALA A 222 -1.14 -11.13 5.87
N LEU A 223 -1.71 -11.72 6.93
CA LEU A 223 -2.52 -12.93 6.84
C LEU A 223 -3.84 -12.68 6.11
N ALA A 224 -4.56 -11.62 6.45
CA ALA A 224 -5.83 -11.29 5.81
C ALA A 224 -5.65 -10.96 4.33
N GLY A 225 -4.63 -10.16 3.98
CA GLY A 225 -4.32 -9.84 2.59
C GLY A 225 -3.92 -11.08 1.79
N SER A 226 -3.08 -11.95 2.36
CA SER A 226 -2.67 -13.19 1.69
C SER A 226 -3.86 -14.14 1.48
N LEU A 227 -4.69 -14.38 2.51
CA LEU A 227 -5.85 -15.26 2.42
C LEU A 227 -6.96 -14.72 1.51
N ALA A 228 -7.08 -13.41 1.39
CA ALA A 228 -8.13 -12.77 0.58
C ALA A 228 -7.75 -12.60 -0.89
N PHE A 229 -6.46 -12.55 -1.24
CA PHE A 229 -6.01 -12.18 -2.59
C PHE A 229 -4.95 -13.11 -3.20
N ALA A 230 -4.61 -14.21 -2.53
CA ALA A 230 -3.69 -15.22 -3.04
C ALA A 230 -4.14 -16.64 -2.65
N PRO A 231 -3.77 -17.69 -3.43
CA PRO A 231 -4.14 -19.05 -3.10
C PRO A 231 -3.66 -19.46 -1.70
N PRO A 232 -4.54 -20.03 -0.84
CA PRO A 232 -4.18 -20.41 0.54
C PRO A 232 -3.01 -21.39 0.64
N SER A 233 -2.76 -22.18 -0.41
CA SER A 233 -1.61 -23.08 -0.50
C SER A 233 -0.27 -22.35 -0.36
N ARG A 234 -0.19 -21.05 -0.68
CA ARG A 234 1.03 -20.23 -0.48
C ARG A 234 1.46 -20.19 0.99
N LEU A 235 0.52 -20.31 1.92
CA LEU A 235 0.79 -20.29 3.36
C LEU A 235 1.41 -21.59 3.90
N VAL A 236 1.51 -22.63 3.07
CA VAL A 236 2.18 -23.89 3.41
C VAL A 236 3.33 -24.24 2.46
N GLN A 237 3.62 -23.34 1.52
CA GLN A 237 4.69 -23.50 0.53
C GLN A 237 5.86 -22.57 0.84
N ILE A 238 7.03 -22.93 0.33
CA ILE A 238 8.24 -22.08 0.36
C ILE A 238 8.49 -21.58 -1.07
N ALA A 239 8.48 -20.25 -1.25
CA ALA A 239 8.72 -19.60 -2.54
C ALA A 239 9.51 -18.30 -2.37
N CYS A 240 10.47 -18.02 -3.24
CA CYS A 240 11.39 -16.89 -3.09
C CYS A 240 10.87 -15.56 -3.66
N ASP A 241 9.98 -15.62 -4.63
CA ASP A 241 9.43 -14.47 -5.37
C ASP A 241 7.97 -14.16 -5.00
N VAL A 242 7.40 -14.91 -4.04
CA VAL A 242 6.00 -14.80 -3.63
C VAL A 242 5.87 -14.78 -2.12
N PHE A 243 4.94 -13.96 -1.62
CA PHE A 243 4.52 -14.01 -0.21
C PHE A 243 4.02 -15.43 0.15
N SER A 244 4.68 -16.05 1.13
CA SER A 244 4.56 -17.48 1.42
C SER A 244 4.92 -17.80 2.87
N PHE A 245 4.88 -19.08 3.27
CA PHE A 245 5.00 -19.51 4.67
C PHE A 245 6.18 -18.88 5.43
N GLN A 246 7.38 -18.89 4.87
CA GLN A 246 8.56 -18.33 5.54
C GLN A 246 8.46 -16.82 5.76
N HIS A 247 7.77 -16.10 4.87
CA HIS A 247 7.55 -14.67 5.04
C HIS A 247 6.58 -14.39 6.19
N VAL A 248 5.56 -15.24 6.39
CA VAL A 248 4.71 -15.18 7.58
C VAL A 248 5.54 -15.39 8.85
N LEU A 249 6.44 -16.36 8.87
CA LEU A 249 7.32 -16.59 10.02
C LEU A 249 8.20 -15.37 10.33
N VAL A 250 8.79 -14.73 9.32
CA VAL A 250 9.59 -13.51 9.48
C VAL A 250 8.74 -12.38 10.05
N ILE A 251 7.53 -12.17 9.53
CA ILE A 251 6.61 -11.12 10.00
C ILE A 251 6.18 -11.37 11.46
N VAL A 252 5.81 -12.60 11.80
CA VAL A 252 5.44 -12.99 13.17
C VAL A 252 6.63 -12.83 14.10
N GLY A 253 7.83 -13.26 13.69
CA GLY A 253 9.06 -13.07 14.45
C GLY A 253 9.39 -11.60 14.69
N ALA A 254 9.25 -10.75 13.67
CA ALA A 254 9.44 -9.30 13.78
C ALA A 254 8.42 -8.66 14.72
N ALA A 255 7.15 -9.09 14.67
CA ALA A 255 6.11 -8.65 15.59
C ALA A 255 6.43 -9.05 17.04
N ILE A 256 6.81 -10.30 17.28
CA ILE A 256 7.23 -10.78 18.62
C ILE A 256 8.44 -10.00 19.12
N GLY A 257 9.46 -9.80 18.28
CA GLY A 257 10.65 -9.02 18.62
C GLY A 257 10.29 -7.59 19.03
N LEU A 258 9.41 -6.94 18.29
CA LEU A 258 8.93 -5.60 18.61
C LEU A 258 8.18 -5.58 19.96
N LEU A 259 7.34 -6.57 20.24
CA LEU A 259 6.67 -6.69 21.53
C LEU A 259 7.68 -6.84 22.66
N LEU A 260 8.69 -7.69 22.52
CA LEU A 260 9.75 -7.88 23.52
C LEU A 260 10.50 -6.57 23.81
N VAL A 261 10.88 -5.84 22.76
CA VAL A 261 11.52 -4.50 22.89
C VAL A 261 10.62 -3.55 23.69
N SER A 262 9.31 -3.54 23.42
CA SER A 262 8.37 -2.68 24.15
C SER A 262 8.19 -3.08 25.62
N ARG A 263 8.37 -4.37 25.95
CA ARG A 263 8.28 -4.84 27.35
C ARG A 263 9.53 -4.52 28.15
N THR A 264 10.71 -4.47 27.52
CA THR A 264 11.99 -4.12 28.16
C THR A 264 12.25 -2.62 28.21
N ALA A 265 11.55 -1.82 27.39
CA ALA A 265 11.59 -0.36 27.46
C ALA A 265 11.22 0.12 28.88
N ARG A 266 12.14 0.84 29.52
CA ARG A 266 11.94 1.36 30.89
C ARG A 266 10.76 2.34 30.89
N PRO A 267 9.86 2.28 31.89
CA PRO A 267 8.85 3.32 32.03
C PRO A 267 9.55 4.68 32.17
N ALA A 268 8.98 5.72 31.55
CA ALA A 268 9.45 7.08 31.76
C ALA A 268 9.46 7.34 33.28
N LEU A 269 10.64 7.67 33.82
CA LEU A 269 10.75 8.20 35.17
C LEU A 269 9.97 9.52 35.14
N GLY A 270 8.77 9.50 35.74
CA GLY A 270 7.95 10.69 35.97
C GLY A 270 8.48 11.50 37.14
#